data_AF-A0A6A9QIG0-F1
#
_entry.id   AF-A0A6A9QIG0-F1
#
_cell.length_a   1.000
_cell.length_b   1.000
_cell.length_c   1.000
_cell.angle_alpha   90.00
_cell.angle_beta   90.00
_cell.angle_gamma   90.00
#
_symmetry.space_group_name_H-M   'P 1'
#
loop_
_entity.id
_entity.type
_entity.pdbx_description
1 polymer ?
#
loop_
_entity_poly.entity_id
_entity_poly.type
_entity_poly.pdbx_seq_one_letter_code
_entity_poly.pdbx_strand_id
1 'polypeptide(L)'
;MEETSPSDMIEEAKKRARGTIIGMVSRVYPAEYGEEEREVKIEVSFDTYLRSKILIGSYLGISLPISRTLMLSRVKAVARQDILSISKVPSLFPQENPSGIVTPLIITVELLSEEVNGEVVPPSSPIDPQSPVFLPSLDFIKEMLGIPEEGVRIGKVMEGYREIEVDVKLSKEALKHHVLVVGTTGAGKTNLLKVIMKNSETPLIVFDIQGDYIKPAVDMGGSIIVPMTRDYEMGVTQFVDVFLKRSNLTGYKISKVEENKLVLSNGNSSFNLYLIGFRLPENYELLPDVSPYFTPQGGEFFKIISKECVGKNDVIDDWEDNCRDYMKHMNMHQETQKNIIRSVYLLSQSGIIDVSFGNGYYKEPNYEEIMKSKAVVDLRWALEREVNSATIASFIIISKIFKIIDDRYKKEGKETEYLMIFDEAHEYFPQGRREENKEPLERLINKIMRLGRVRGIGTILATHRPTDLNDLILTLTNTKIAMRADEDALKRIGMEKYSKMLNASPPGFGIISSYTIKVNNLAFRSEKYESGEEIFNPFKEEFME
;
A
#
# COMPACT_ATOMS: atom_id res chain seq x y z
N MET A 1 17.38 39.07 -33.82
CA MET A 1 16.72 38.91 -32.51
C MET A 1 16.52 40.33 -32.02
N GLU A 2 15.29 40.86 -32.07
CA GLU A 2 15.01 42.14 -31.42
C GLU A 2 15.36 42.00 -29.93
N GLU A 3 16.12 42.96 -29.39
CA GLU A 3 16.43 43.01 -27.96
C GLU A 3 15.14 43.31 -27.20
N THR A 4 14.39 42.26 -26.84
CA THR A 4 13.28 42.38 -25.88
C THR A 4 13.83 43.03 -24.61
N SER A 5 13.25 44.15 -24.17
CA SER A 5 13.75 44.83 -22.98
C SER A 5 13.51 43.94 -21.75
N PRO A 6 14.34 44.04 -20.70
CA PRO A 6 14.11 43.29 -19.46
C PRO A 6 12.72 43.52 -18.86
N SER A 7 12.13 44.70 -19.09
CA SER A 7 10.76 45.01 -18.66
C SER A 7 9.72 44.20 -19.44
N ASP A 8 9.90 44.08 -20.76
CA ASP A 8 9.02 43.27 -21.62
C ASP A 8 9.09 41.79 -21.24
N MET A 9 10.28 41.28 -20.92
CA MET A 9 10.47 39.89 -20.48
C MET A 9 9.71 39.59 -19.18
N ILE A 10 9.71 40.52 -18.22
CA ILE A 10 8.95 40.38 -16.97
C ILE A 10 7.43 40.45 -17.25
N GLU A 11 7.00 41.32 -18.15
CA GLU A 11 5.59 41.41 -18.53
C GLU A 11 5.09 40.14 -19.25
N GLU A 12 5.90 39.58 -20.16
CA GLU A 12 5.65 38.29 -20.79
C GLU A 12 5.56 37.17 -19.75
N ALA A 13 6.47 37.13 -18.77
CA ALA A 13 6.44 36.15 -17.69
C ALA A 13 5.15 36.27 -16.85
N LYS A 14 4.73 37.50 -16.52
CA LYS A 14 3.44 37.72 -15.82
C LYS A 14 2.26 37.21 -16.63
N LYS A 15 2.25 37.40 -17.95
CA LYS A 15 1.19 36.90 -18.85
C LYS A 15 1.17 35.37 -18.95
N ARG A 16 2.33 34.71 -18.81
CA ARG A 16 2.44 33.24 -18.83
C ARG A 16 1.99 32.58 -17.53
N ALA A 17 1.99 33.31 -16.41
CA ALA A 17 1.62 32.77 -15.11
C ALA A 17 0.19 32.20 -15.13
N ARG A 18 0.04 30.91 -14.77
CA ARG A 18 -1.25 30.21 -14.70
C ARG A 18 -1.92 30.42 -13.33
N GLY A 19 -2.11 31.68 -12.95
CA GLY A 19 -2.67 32.05 -11.66
C GLY A 19 -2.54 33.54 -11.32
N THR A 20 -2.71 33.88 -10.04
CA THR A 20 -2.69 35.29 -9.59
C THR A 20 -1.31 35.68 -9.09
N ILE A 21 -0.68 36.70 -9.69
CA ILE A 21 0.62 37.21 -9.23
C ILE A 21 0.51 37.75 -7.80
N ILE A 22 1.42 37.31 -6.93
CA ILE A 22 1.46 37.72 -5.52
C ILE A 22 2.77 38.40 -5.10
N GLY A 23 3.85 38.19 -5.84
CA GLY A 23 5.16 38.68 -5.44
C GLY A 23 6.21 38.40 -6.51
N MET A 24 7.46 38.55 -6.10
CA MET A 24 8.62 38.39 -6.96
C MET A 24 9.71 37.63 -6.22
N VAL A 25 10.54 36.89 -6.96
CA VAL A 25 11.80 36.38 -6.41
C VAL A 25 12.65 37.56 -5.93
N SER A 26 13.16 37.46 -4.70
CA SER A 26 13.91 38.52 -4.05
C SER A 26 15.16 38.89 -4.86
N ARG A 27 15.53 40.17 -4.83
CA ARG A 27 16.81 40.66 -5.34
C ARG A 27 17.90 40.73 -4.28
N VAL A 28 17.51 40.64 -3.01
CA VAL A 28 18.38 40.86 -1.85
C VAL A 28 19.11 39.58 -1.47
N TYR A 29 18.46 38.44 -1.68
CA TYR A 29 19.03 37.13 -1.42
C TYR A 29 19.40 36.45 -2.74
N PRO A 30 20.55 35.75 -2.79
CA PRO A 30 20.89 34.96 -3.97
C PRO A 30 19.84 33.87 -4.17
N ALA A 31 19.45 33.67 -5.43
CA ALA A 31 18.62 32.54 -5.82
C ALA A 31 19.55 31.34 -6.05
N GLU A 32 19.86 30.62 -4.97
CA GLU A 32 20.75 29.45 -5.01
C GLU A 32 19.92 28.19 -5.26
N TYR A 33 20.32 27.45 -6.31
CA TYR A 33 19.75 26.15 -6.64
C TYR A 33 20.88 25.18 -6.98
N GLY A 34 21.02 24.13 -6.17
CA GLY A 34 22.04 23.09 -6.29
C GLY A 34 21.63 21.80 -5.56
N GLU A 35 22.53 20.82 -5.50
CA GLU A 35 22.22 19.52 -4.88
C GLU A 35 21.87 19.65 -3.38
N GLU A 36 22.54 20.57 -2.67
CA GLU A 36 22.39 20.80 -1.23
C GLU A 36 21.49 22.01 -0.86
N GLU A 37 21.41 23.04 -1.73
CA GLU A 37 20.64 24.26 -1.50
C GLU A 37 19.54 24.40 -2.56
N ARG A 38 18.28 24.22 -2.15
CA ARG A 38 17.10 24.25 -3.05
C ARG A 38 16.08 25.30 -2.64
N GLU A 39 16.55 26.34 -1.97
CA GLU A 39 15.70 27.32 -1.32
C GLU A 39 15.75 28.66 -2.02
N VAL A 40 14.57 29.19 -2.34
CA VAL A 40 14.43 30.48 -3.01
C VAL A 40 13.64 31.40 -2.10
N LYS A 41 14.10 32.65 -1.98
CA LYS A 41 13.41 33.65 -1.18
C LYS A 41 12.55 34.54 -2.06
N ILE A 42 11.30 34.68 -1.64
CA ILE A 42 10.26 35.43 -2.35
C ILE A 42 9.85 36.59 -1.46
N GLU A 43 9.74 37.77 -2.06
CA GLU A 43 9.24 38.98 -1.42
C GLU A 43 7.77 39.20 -1.79
N VAL A 44 6.92 39.27 -0.77
CA VAL A 44 5.49 39.59 -0.91
C VAL A 44 5.19 40.89 -0.16
N SER A 45 4.53 41.83 -0.82
CA SER A 45 4.13 43.10 -0.21
C SER A 45 3.15 42.88 0.95
N PHE A 46 3.11 43.81 1.91
CA PHE A 46 2.19 43.73 3.04
C PHE A 46 0.71 43.67 2.60
N ASP A 47 0.32 44.49 1.61
CA ASP A 47 -1.06 44.50 1.07
C ASP A 47 -1.43 43.19 0.38
N THR A 48 -0.46 42.55 -0.28
CA THR A 48 -0.71 41.23 -0.87
C THR A 48 -0.84 40.17 0.20
N TYR A 49 0.06 40.16 1.19
CA TYR A 49 0.02 39.24 2.32
C TYR A 49 -1.30 39.30 3.10
N LEU A 50 -1.83 40.51 3.37
CA LEU A 50 -3.13 40.65 4.04
C LEU A 50 -4.28 40.00 3.28
N ARG A 51 -4.16 39.91 1.95
CA ARG A 51 -5.15 39.31 1.06
C ARG A 51 -4.86 37.84 0.74
N SER A 52 -3.59 37.42 0.78
CA SER A 52 -3.15 36.09 0.42
C SER A 52 -2.96 35.21 1.66
N LYS A 53 -3.75 34.14 1.75
CA LYS A 53 -3.67 33.15 2.85
C LYS A 53 -2.52 32.16 2.62
N ILE A 54 -1.29 32.66 2.50
CA ILE A 54 -0.11 31.81 2.27
C ILE A 54 0.35 31.21 3.59
N LEU A 55 0.46 29.88 3.63
CA LEU A 55 0.87 29.13 4.82
C LEU A 55 2.09 28.26 4.50
N ILE A 56 2.73 27.73 5.55
CA ILE A 56 3.74 26.68 5.38
C ILE A 56 3.07 25.47 4.71
N GLY A 57 3.72 24.96 3.66
CA GLY A 57 3.18 23.91 2.81
C GLY A 57 2.40 24.40 1.60
N SER A 58 2.13 25.71 1.48
CA SER A 58 1.45 26.27 0.31
C SER A 58 2.22 26.08 -0.99
N TYR A 59 1.50 25.84 -2.09
CA TYR A 59 2.10 25.74 -3.41
C TYR A 59 2.15 27.11 -4.08
N LEU A 60 3.32 27.48 -4.60
CA LEU A 60 3.52 28.72 -5.35
C LEU A 60 4.12 28.41 -6.72
N GLY A 61 3.62 29.08 -7.75
CA GLY A 61 4.19 29.04 -9.09
C GLY A 61 5.23 30.14 -9.27
N ILE A 62 6.31 29.85 -10.00
CA ILE A 62 7.30 30.84 -10.42
C ILE A 62 7.34 30.85 -11.95
N SER A 63 7.19 32.03 -12.56
CA SER A 63 7.33 32.18 -14.01
C SER A 63 8.70 32.77 -14.32
N LEU A 64 9.56 32.01 -15.00
CA LEU A 64 10.91 32.45 -15.32
C LEU A 64 10.91 33.31 -16.60
N PRO A 65 11.41 34.56 -16.54
CA PRO A 65 11.50 35.45 -17.70
C PRO A 65 12.50 34.96 -18.75
N ILE A 66 13.68 34.47 -18.34
CA ILE A 66 14.77 34.15 -19.29
C ILE A 66 14.58 32.78 -19.93
N SER A 67 14.47 31.72 -19.12
CA SER A 67 14.27 30.35 -19.62
C SER A 67 12.90 30.14 -20.27
N ARG A 68 11.96 31.06 -20.00
CA ARG A 68 10.56 31.02 -20.42
C ARG A 68 9.77 29.81 -19.89
N THR A 69 10.21 29.20 -18.79
CA THR A 69 9.57 28.04 -18.15
C THR A 69 8.68 28.44 -16.96
N LEU A 70 7.89 27.49 -16.47
CA LEU A 70 7.09 27.60 -15.24
C LEU A 70 7.61 26.59 -14.22
N MET A 71 7.69 26.99 -12.96
CA MET A 71 8.09 26.12 -11.85
C MET A 71 7.00 26.04 -10.79
N LEU A 72 6.92 24.88 -10.14
CA LEU A 72 6.15 24.68 -8.92
C LEU A 72 7.10 24.63 -7.73
N SER A 73 6.74 25.35 -6.68
CA SER A 73 7.47 25.41 -5.43
C SER A 73 6.52 25.24 -4.24
N ARG A 74 7.08 24.92 -3.08
CA ARG A 74 6.34 24.77 -1.82
C ARG A 74 6.95 25.62 -0.72
N VAL A 75 6.11 26.34 0.01
CA VAL A 75 6.52 27.18 1.13
C VAL A 75 7.09 26.30 2.26
N LYS A 76 8.36 26.53 2.60
CA LYS A 76 9.07 25.85 3.70
C LYS A 76 9.10 26.71 4.96
N ALA A 77 9.29 28.02 4.81
CA ALA A 77 9.33 28.95 5.92
C ALA A 77 8.76 30.31 5.53
N VAL A 78 8.29 31.04 6.54
CA VAL A 78 7.75 32.38 6.39
C VAL A 78 8.40 33.26 7.47
N ALA A 79 8.94 34.40 7.08
CA ALA A 79 9.61 35.34 7.96
C ALA A 79 9.09 36.76 7.71
N ARG A 80 8.98 37.53 8.79
CA ARG A 80 8.77 38.99 8.73
C ARG A 80 10.04 39.64 9.25
N GLN A 81 10.58 40.60 8.51
CA GLN A 81 11.80 41.28 8.91
C GLN A 81 11.54 42.78 8.99
N ASP A 82 11.59 43.30 10.20
CA ASP A 82 11.72 44.74 10.46
C ASP A 82 13.18 45.17 10.33
N ILE A 83 13.41 46.39 9.86
CA ILE A 83 14.77 46.92 9.63
C ILE A 83 15.62 46.98 10.92
N LEU A 84 14.99 47.17 12.09
CA LEU A 84 15.66 47.12 13.39
C LEU A 84 16.03 45.69 13.77
N SER A 85 15.23 44.70 13.37
CA SER A 85 15.50 43.28 13.58
C SER A 85 16.68 42.81 12.72
N ILE A 86 16.76 43.26 11.47
CA ILE A 86 17.89 42.96 10.57
C ILE A 86 19.17 43.62 11.09
N SER A 87 19.10 44.89 11.50
CA SER A 87 20.27 45.66 11.95
C SER A 87 20.75 45.30 13.36
N LYS A 88 20.02 44.45 14.09
CA LYS A 88 20.30 44.06 15.49
C LYS A 88 20.52 45.25 16.42
N VAL A 89 19.93 46.40 16.10
CA VAL A 89 20.02 47.61 16.91
C VAL A 89 18.98 47.52 18.03
N PRO A 90 19.40 47.44 19.31
CA PRO A 90 18.46 47.40 20.42
C PRO A 90 17.70 48.73 20.51
N SER A 91 16.38 48.67 20.58
CA SER A 91 15.59 49.85 20.93
C SER A 91 15.79 50.15 22.42
N LEU A 92 16.27 51.35 22.74
CA LEU A 92 16.50 51.78 24.13
C LEU A 92 15.21 51.89 24.95
N PHE A 93 14.05 51.97 24.27
CA PHE A 93 12.71 51.94 24.88
C PHE A 93 11.75 51.14 23.98
N PRO A 94 10.86 50.29 24.52
CA PRO A 94 9.78 49.72 23.73
C PRO A 94 8.82 50.84 23.34
N GLN A 95 8.93 51.33 22.10
CA GLN A 95 7.96 52.25 21.50
C GLN A 95 7.02 51.45 20.60
N GLU A 96 5.72 51.59 20.80
CA GLU A 96 4.73 51.07 19.85
C GLU A 96 4.84 51.86 18.55
N ASN A 97 5.46 51.26 17.53
CA ASN A 97 5.50 51.81 16.18
C ASN A 97 4.73 50.88 15.22
N PRO A 98 3.47 51.20 14.89
CA PRO A 98 2.66 50.42 13.95
C PRO A 98 3.30 50.25 12.56
N SER A 99 4.22 51.14 12.17
CA SER A 99 4.92 51.07 10.89
C SER A 99 5.81 49.83 10.76
N GLY A 100 6.33 49.28 11.87
CA GLY A 100 7.10 48.03 11.86
C GLY A 100 6.26 46.79 11.51
N ILE A 101 4.92 46.92 11.57
CA ILE A 101 3.97 45.91 11.10
C ILE A 101 3.81 45.99 9.57
N VAL A 102 4.21 47.06 8.89
CA VAL A 102 4.10 47.20 7.43
C VAL A 102 5.40 46.73 6.75
N THR A 103 5.90 45.58 7.17
CA THR A 103 7.10 44.94 6.61
C THR A 103 6.72 43.86 5.60
N PRO A 104 7.50 43.71 4.50
CA PRO A 104 7.24 42.67 3.51
C PRO A 104 7.41 41.28 4.12
N LEU A 105 6.65 40.33 3.59
CA LEU A 105 6.77 38.93 3.95
C LEU A 105 7.89 38.30 3.11
N ILE A 106 8.86 37.68 3.77
CA ILE A 106 9.88 36.86 3.14
C ILE A 106 9.44 35.42 3.23
N ILE A 107 9.23 34.79 2.09
CA ILE A 107 8.82 33.40 1.99
C ILE A 107 10.00 32.61 1.45
N THR A 108 10.41 31.58 2.18
CA THR A 108 11.38 30.59 1.68
C THR A 108 10.61 29.43 1.06
N VAL A 109 10.87 29.14 -0.21
CA VAL A 109 10.26 28.03 -0.93
C VAL A 109 11.27 26.97 -1.33
N GLU A 110 10.85 25.70 -1.30
CA GLU A 110 11.53 24.56 -1.91
C GLU A 110 10.99 24.36 -3.33
N LEU A 111 11.87 24.25 -4.33
CA LEU A 111 11.45 23.94 -5.70
C LEU A 111 11.10 22.47 -5.85
N LEU A 112 9.98 22.18 -6.54
CA LEU A 112 9.46 20.83 -6.71
C LEU A 112 9.61 20.30 -8.14
N SER A 113 9.22 21.12 -9.12
CA SER A 113 9.21 20.74 -10.53
C SER A 113 9.25 21.96 -11.47
N GLU A 114 9.60 21.71 -12.72
CA GLU A 114 9.68 22.68 -13.81
C GLU A 114 9.00 22.10 -15.07
N GLU A 115 8.21 22.91 -15.77
CA GLU A 115 7.63 22.58 -17.07
C GLU A 115 8.61 23.01 -18.17
N VAL A 116 9.24 22.03 -18.82
CA VAL A 116 10.19 22.23 -19.93
C VAL A 116 9.66 21.50 -21.15
N ASN A 117 9.40 22.24 -22.24
CA ASN A 117 8.87 21.68 -23.49
C ASN A 117 7.58 20.83 -23.34
N GLY A 118 6.72 21.19 -22.39
CA GLY A 118 5.47 20.47 -22.10
C GLY A 118 5.65 19.20 -21.24
N GLU A 119 6.86 18.94 -20.75
CA GLU A 119 7.14 17.87 -19.79
C GLU A 119 7.48 18.45 -18.40
N VAL A 120 6.96 17.78 -17.37
CA VAL A 120 7.27 18.12 -15.97
C VAL A 120 8.52 17.36 -15.54
N VAL A 121 9.58 18.11 -15.28
CA VAL A 121 10.91 17.62 -14.89
C VAL A 121 11.33 18.19 -13.54
N PRO A 122 12.36 17.63 -12.88
CA PRO A 122 13.00 18.30 -11.75
C PRO A 122 13.49 19.69 -12.16
N PRO A 123 13.44 20.69 -11.25
CA PRO A 123 13.92 22.03 -11.56
C PRO A 123 15.38 21.97 -12.03
N SER A 124 15.70 22.68 -13.11
CA SER A 124 17.03 22.64 -13.73
C SER A 124 17.49 24.01 -14.21
N SER A 125 16.56 24.90 -14.56
CA SER A 125 16.89 26.26 -14.96
C SER A 125 17.35 27.12 -13.77
N PRO A 126 18.30 28.05 -13.99
CA PRO A 126 18.59 29.11 -13.04
C PRO A 126 17.34 29.94 -12.74
N ILE A 127 17.25 30.45 -11.51
CA ILE A 127 16.14 31.34 -11.12
C ILE A 127 16.57 32.78 -11.26
N ASP A 128 15.82 33.52 -12.06
CA ASP A 128 16.08 34.93 -12.28
C ASP A 128 15.53 35.75 -11.11
N PRO A 129 16.31 36.65 -10.50
CA PRO A 129 15.78 37.66 -9.59
C PRO A 129 14.65 38.45 -10.26
N GLN A 130 13.63 38.81 -9.49
CA GLN A 130 12.40 39.42 -10.01
C GLN A 130 11.52 38.53 -10.90
N SER A 131 11.75 37.22 -10.96
CA SER A 131 10.78 36.29 -11.55
C SER A 131 9.41 36.43 -10.87
N PRO A 132 8.31 36.63 -11.64
CA PRO A 132 6.96 36.67 -11.09
C PRO A 132 6.58 35.40 -10.33
N VAL A 133 6.06 35.58 -9.12
CA VAL A 133 5.53 34.51 -8.28
C VAL A 133 4.01 34.63 -8.23
N PHE A 134 3.32 33.50 -8.41
CA PHE A 134 1.87 33.45 -8.47
C PHE A 134 1.26 32.36 -7.58
N LEU A 135 0.02 32.60 -7.14
CA LEU A 135 -0.85 31.56 -6.58
C LEU A 135 -1.39 30.72 -7.74
N PRO A 136 -1.02 29.43 -7.83
CA PRO A 136 -1.39 28.59 -8.95
C PRO A 136 -2.86 28.15 -8.92
N SER A 137 -3.42 27.87 -10.10
CA SER A 137 -4.70 27.15 -10.23
C SER A 137 -4.55 25.67 -9.81
N LEU A 138 -5.67 25.02 -9.48
CA LEU A 138 -5.67 23.59 -9.11
C LEU A 138 -5.19 22.70 -10.27
N ASP A 139 -5.56 23.04 -11.50
CA ASP A 139 -5.12 22.31 -12.70
C ASP A 139 -3.59 22.38 -12.87
N PHE A 140 -3.00 23.57 -12.66
CA PHE A 140 -1.55 23.72 -12.68
C PHE A 140 -0.86 22.92 -11.57
N ILE A 141 -1.42 22.90 -10.35
CA ILE A 141 -0.87 22.06 -9.26
C ILE A 141 -0.91 20.59 -9.66
N LYS A 142 -2.05 20.10 -10.15
CA LYS A 142 -2.22 18.69 -10.56
C LYS A 142 -1.20 18.29 -11.63
N GLU A 143 -1.07 19.11 -12.67
CA GLU A 143 -0.13 18.94 -13.78
C GLU A 143 1.32 18.91 -13.26
N MET A 144 1.73 19.92 -12.51
CA MET A 144 3.11 20.09 -12.05
C MET A 144 3.52 19.09 -10.95
N LEU A 145 2.57 18.53 -10.20
CA LEU A 145 2.84 17.41 -9.30
C LEU A 145 3.03 16.08 -10.06
N GLY A 146 2.61 16.03 -11.34
CA GLY A 146 2.67 14.86 -12.18
C GLY A 146 1.82 13.71 -11.63
N ILE A 147 0.65 14.03 -11.08
CA ILE A 147 -0.26 13.00 -10.56
C ILE A 147 -0.89 12.27 -11.76
N PRO A 148 -0.92 10.92 -11.77
CA PRO A 148 -1.54 10.16 -12.84
C PRO A 148 -3.01 10.53 -13.07
N GLU A 149 -3.42 10.63 -14.33
CA GLU A 149 -4.82 10.87 -14.71
C GLU A 149 -5.71 9.66 -14.38
N GLU A 150 -5.21 8.46 -14.68
CA GLU A 150 -5.87 7.19 -14.41
C GLU A 150 -5.20 6.44 -13.26
N GLY A 151 -6.00 5.67 -12.53
CA GLY A 151 -5.52 4.85 -11.42
C GLY A 151 -6.48 4.81 -10.25
N VAL A 152 -6.05 4.13 -9.19
CA VAL A 152 -6.81 3.97 -7.96
C VAL A 152 -6.73 5.24 -7.14
N ARG A 153 -7.84 5.95 -6.96
CA ARG A 153 -7.91 7.11 -6.05
C ARG A 153 -7.67 6.66 -4.62
N ILE A 154 -6.73 7.31 -3.94
CA ILE A 154 -6.37 6.98 -2.55
C ILE A 154 -6.66 8.10 -1.56
N GLY A 155 -6.83 9.34 -2.05
CA GLY A 155 -6.95 10.51 -1.19
C GLY A 155 -6.87 11.82 -1.96
N LYS A 156 -6.68 12.91 -1.22
CA LYS A 156 -6.48 14.26 -1.74
C LYS A 156 -5.12 14.83 -1.34
N VAL A 157 -4.57 15.71 -2.16
CA VAL A 157 -3.30 16.41 -1.89
C VAL A 157 -3.44 17.27 -0.65
N MET A 158 -2.38 17.29 0.17
CA MET A 158 -2.27 18.13 1.35
C MET A 158 -1.38 19.33 1.09
N GLU A 159 -1.95 20.51 1.28
CA GLU A 159 -1.25 21.78 1.34
C GLU A 159 -1.05 22.17 2.81
N GLY A 160 0.11 21.80 3.37
CA GLY A 160 0.32 21.83 4.82
C GLY A 160 -0.63 20.84 5.52
N TYR A 161 -1.59 21.37 6.29
CA TYR A 161 -2.64 20.57 6.94
C TYR A 161 -4.03 20.77 6.31
N ARG A 162 -4.10 21.47 5.16
CA ARG A 162 -5.34 21.69 4.42
C ARG A 162 -5.42 20.74 3.23
N GLU A 163 -6.56 20.07 3.09
CA GLU A 163 -6.88 19.32 1.87
C GLU A 163 -7.19 20.30 0.73
N ILE A 164 -6.61 20.07 -0.44
CA ILE A 164 -6.99 20.76 -1.68
C ILE A 164 -7.75 19.79 -2.58
N GLU A 165 -8.59 20.32 -3.47
CA GLU A 165 -9.41 19.54 -4.40
C GLU A 165 -8.60 18.99 -5.59
N VAL A 166 -7.50 18.30 -5.27
CA VAL A 166 -6.65 17.56 -6.20
C VAL A 166 -6.54 16.13 -5.70
N ASP A 167 -7.08 15.20 -6.48
CA ASP A 167 -7.04 13.77 -6.14
C ASP A 167 -5.63 13.20 -6.28
N VAL A 168 -5.26 12.30 -5.38
CA VAL A 168 -4.06 11.47 -5.48
C VAL A 168 -4.47 10.07 -5.94
N LYS A 169 -3.83 9.60 -7.01
CA LYS A 169 -4.11 8.29 -7.62
C LYS A 169 -2.84 7.44 -7.71
N LEU A 170 -3.00 6.14 -7.48
CA LEU A 170 -2.00 5.12 -7.79
C LEU A 170 -2.24 4.59 -9.21
N SER A 171 -1.33 4.87 -10.12
CA SER A 171 -1.40 4.33 -11.48
C SER A 171 -1.32 2.79 -11.48
N LYS A 172 -1.84 2.16 -12.54
CA LYS A 172 -1.67 0.70 -12.74
C LYS A 172 -0.19 0.29 -12.71
N GLU A 173 0.67 1.13 -13.26
CA GLU A 173 2.11 0.91 -13.33
C GLU A 173 2.74 0.91 -11.92
N ALA A 174 2.34 1.86 -11.05
CA ALA A 174 2.76 1.88 -9.65
C ALA A 174 2.34 0.62 -8.89
N LEU A 175 1.13 0.11 -9.13
CA LEU A 175 0.63 -1.12 -8.50
C LEU A 175 1.41 -2.37 -8.98
N LYS A 176 1.72 -2.45 -10.28
CA LYS A 176 2.55 -3.53 -10.87
C LYS A 176 3.99 -3.54 -10.35
N HIS A 177 4.49 -2.39 -9.89
CA HIS A 177 5.84 -2.23 -9.32
C HIS A 177 5.88 -2.30 -7.79
N HIS A 178 4.84 -2.88 -7.21
CA HIS A 178 4.69 -3.12 -5.79
C HIS A 178 4.65 -1.84 -4.94
N VAL A 179 3.80 -1.89 -3.91
CA VAL A 179 3.59 -0.76 -3.00
C VAL A 179 3.92 -1.21 -1.59
N LEU A 180 4.74 -0.43 -0.89
CA LEU A 180 4.98 -0.59 0.54
C LEU A 180 4.25 0.51 1.31
N VAL A 181 3.40 0.13 2.26
CA VAL A 181 2.70 1.05 3.18
C VAL A 181 3.26 0.88 4.59
N VAL A 182 3.85 1.93 5.15
CA VAL A 182 4.43 1.92 6.49
C VAL A 182 3.65 2.86 7.41
N GLY A 183 3.33 2.40 8.62
CA GLY A 183 2.62 3.19 9.62
C GLY A 183 2.38 2.42 10.91
N THR A 184 2.33 3.11 12.05
CA THR A 184 1.97 2.52 13.34
C THR A 184 0.48 2.17 13.41
N THR A 185 0.08 1.45 14.46
CA THR A 185 -1.33 1.17 14.74
C THR A 185 -2.12 2.47 14.85
N GLY A 186 -3.27 2.53 14.19
CA GLY A 186 -4.11 3.74 14.14
C GLY A 186 -3.60 4.87 13.24
N ALA A 187 -2.50 4.69 12.50
CA ALA A 187 -2.03 5.68 11.52
C ALA A 187 -2.96 5.80 10.30
N GLY A 188 -3.75 4.76 10.00
CA GLY A 188 -4.68 4.69 8.89
C GLY A 188 -4.28 3.73 7.75
N LYS A 189 -3.32 2.82 7.97
CA LYS A 189 -2.88 1.81 6.98
C LYS A 189 -4.05 0.97 6.44
N THR A 190 -4.74 0.28 7.33
CA THR A 190 -5.88 -0.60 7.01
C THR A 190 -7.01 0.18 6.33
N ASN A 191 -7.26 1.43 6.74
CA ASN A 191 -8.21 2.30 6.06
C ASN A 191 -7.77 2.61 4.62
N LEU A 192 -6.51 2.98 4.40
CA LEU A 192 -5.96 3.21 3.06
C LEU A 192 -6.06 1.95 2.18
N LEU A 193 -5.74 0.77 2.72
CA LEU A 193 -5.88 -0.49 1.99
C LEU A 193 -7.35 -0.81 1.65
N LYS A 194 -8.29 -0.53 2.56
CA LYS A 194 -9.74 -0.65 2.30
C LYS A 194 -10.22 0.31 1.19
N VAL A 195 -9.70 1.54 1.16
CA VAL A 195 -9.94 2.50 0.06
C VAL A 195 -9.38 1.98 -1.26
N ILE A 196 -8.14 1.49 -1.27
CA ILE A 196 -7.54 0.87 -2.47
C ILE A 196 -8.38 -0.32 -2.94
N MET A 197 -8.79 -1.19 -2.01
CA MET A 197 -9.66 -2.33 -2.29
C MET A 197 -10.99 -1.89 -2.91
N LYS A 198 -11.62 -0.84 -2.38
CA LYS A 198 -12.89 -0.29 -2.89
C LYS A 198 -12.72 0.30 -4.29
N ASN A 199 -11.74 1.17 -4.47
CA ASN A 199 -11.55 1.99 -5.66
C ASN A 199 -10.78 1.28 -6.79
N SER A 200 -10.20 0.10 -6.53
CA SER A 200 -9.53 -0.71 -7.55
C SER A 200 -10.54 -1.41 -8.47
N GLU A 201 -10.33 -1.25 -9.78
CA GLU A 201 -10.98 -2.05 -10.82
C GLU A 201 -10.25 -3.37 -11.06
N THR A 202 -8.96 -3.45 -10.72
CA THR A 202 -8.16 -4.66 -10.83
C THR A 202 -8.63 -5.69 -9.80
N PRO A 203 -8.90 -6.95 -10.22
CA PRO A 203 -9.20 -8.03 -9.29
C PRO A 203 -8.08 -8.21 -8.26
N LEU A 204 -8.46 -8.53 -7.03
CA LEU A 204 -7.51 -8.55 -5.92
C LEU A 204 -7.86 -9.61 -4.90
N ILE A 205 -6.84 -10.03 -4.16
CA ILE A 205 -6.98 -10.86 -2.96
C ILE A 205 -6.26 -10.21 -1.79
N VAL A 206 -6.95 -10.13 -0.65
CA VAL A 206 -6.37 -9.68 0.62
C VAL A 206 -6.10 -10.90 1.50
N PHE A 207 -4.90 -11.02 2.03
CA PHE A 207 -4.60 -11.97 3.10
C PHE A 207 -4.80 -11.27 4.43
N ASP A 208 -5.82 -11.69 5.18
CA ASP A 208 -6.31 -10.98 6.36
C ASP A 208 -6.10 -11.82 7.62
N ILE A 209 -5.19 -11.35 8.47
CA ILE A 209 -4.84 -11.95 9.75
C ILE A 209 -5.77 -11.49 10.88
N GLN A 210 -6.38 -10.30 10.75
CA GLN A 210 -7.11 -9.64 11.83
C GLN A 210 -8.64 -9.64 11.62
N GLY A 211 -9.10 -9.95 10.41
CA GLY A 211 -10.51 -9.97 10.03
C GLY A 211 -11.07 -8.59 9.68
N ASP A 212 -10.20 -7.62 9.41
CA ASP A 212 -10.56 -6.24 9.13
C ASP A 212 -11.23 -6.06 7.76
N TYR A 213 -11.00 -6.98 6.82
CA TYR A 213 -11.42 -6.87 5.42
C TYR A 213 -12.70 -7.65 5.11
N ILE A 214 -13.23 -8.41 6.08
CA ILE A 214 -14.45 -9.22 5.93
C ILE A 214 -15.65 -8.34 5.59
N LYS A 215 -16.00 -7.35 6.43
CA LYS A 215 -17.12 -6.44 6.15
C LYS A 215 -16.92 -5.69 4.82
N PRO A 216 -15.74 -5.09 4.52
CA PRO A 216 -15.49 -4.49 3.22
C PRO A 216 -15.68 -5.40 2.02
N ALA A 217 -15.28 -6.68 2.12
CA ALA A 217 -15.51 -7.65 1.05
C ALA A 217 -17.00 -7.93 0.84
N VAL A 218 -17.76 -8.07 1.94
CA VAL A 218 -19.21 -8.29 1.89
C VAL A 218 -19.94 -7.10 1.28
N ASP A 219 -19.59 -5.88 1.68
CA ASP A 219 -20.19 -4.64 1.15
C ASP A 219 -19.98 -4.51 -0.38
N MET A 220 -18.90 -5.09 -0.91
CA MET A 220 -18.59 -5.12 -2.33
C MET A 220 -19.14 -6.35 -3.08
N GLY A 221 -19.88 -7.24 -2.40
CA GLY A 221 -20.36 -8.50 -2.97
C GLY A 221 -19.23 -9.45 -3.35
N GLY A 222 -18.09 -9.35 -2.68
CA GLY A 222 -16.90 -10.13 -2.93
C GLY A 222 -16.97 -11.57 -2.39
N SER A 223 -15.80 -12.21 -2.34
CA SER A 223 -15.64 -13.57 -1.86
C SER A 223 -14.82 -13.60 -0.58
N ILE A 224 -15.22 -14.41 0.40
CA ILE A 224 -14.46 -14.70 1.61
C ILE A 224 -14.04 -16.15 1.56
N ILE A 225 -12.75 -16.41 1.78
CA ILE A 225 -12.14 -17.73 1.76
C ILE A 225 -11.67 -18.02 3.17
N VAL A 226 -12.18 -19.10 3.76
CA VAL A 226 -11.84 -19.52 5.12
C VAL A 226 -11.12 -20.87 5.04
N PRO A 227 -9.79 -20.90 5.27
CA PRO A 227 -9.07 -22.15 5.47
C PRO A 227 -9.51 -22.80 6.78
N MET A 228 -10.27 -23.88 6.66
CA MET A 228 -10.78 -24.66 7.78
C MET A 228 -9.65 -25.49 8.40
N THR A 229 -9.74 -25.74 9.70
CA THR A 229 -8.89 -26.70 10.40
C THR A 229 -9.71 -27.88 10.93
N ARG A 230 -9.03 -28.98 11.23
CA ARG A 230 -9.61 -30.19 11.83
C ARG A 230 -10.25 -29.94 13.21
N ASP A 231 -9.95 -28.83 13.89
CA ASP A 231 -10.54 -28.50 15.19
C ASP A 231 -12.02 -28.10 15.10
N TYR A 232 -12.47 -27.65 13.93
CA TYR A 232 -13.84 -27.21 13.72
C TYR A 232 -14.72 -28.38 13.25
N GLU A 233 -14.92 -29.37 14.13
CA GLU A 233 -15.83 -30.53 13.89
C GLU A 233 -17.33 -30.17 13.91
N MET A 234 -17.67 -28.88 13.83
CA MET A 234 -19.05 -28.39 13.84
C MET A 234 -19.68 -28.44 12.44
N GLY A 235 -21.01 -28.61 12.39
CA GLY A 235 -21.75 -28.57 11.12
C GLY A 235 -21.68 -27.20 10.44
N VAL A 236 -21.76 -27.15 9.10
CA VAL A 236 -21.64 -25.90 8.31
C VAL A 236 -22.51 -24.78 8.85
N THR A 237 -23.79 -25.07 9.13
CA THR A 237 -24.73 -24.05 9.62
C THR A 237 -24.26 -23.45 10.95
N GLN A 238 -23.77 -24.28 11.86
CA GLN A 238 -23.25 -23.82 13.14
C GLN A 238 -21.96 -23.00 12.95
N PHE A 239 -21.07 -23.44 12.07
CA PHE A 239 -19.86 -22.68 11.73
C PHE A 239 -20.22 -21.31 11.16
N VAL A 240 -21.12 -21.28 10.19
CA VAL A 240 -21.59 -20.04 9.54
C VAL A 240 -22.22 -19.10 10.57
N ASP A 241 -23.02 -19.61 11.51
CA ASP A 241 -23.60 -18.79 12.58
C ASP A 241 -22.52 -18.15 13.47
N VAL A 242 -21.46 -18.90 13.81
CA VAL A 242 -20.31 -18.37 14.57
C VAL A 242 -19.54 -17.35 13.74
N PHE A 243 -19.27 -17.65 12.47
CA PHE A 243 -18.59 -16.76 11.53
C PHE A 243 -19.32 -15.43 11.37
N LEU A 244 -20.64 -15.47 11.16
CA LEU A 244 -21.48 -14.30 11.00
C LEU A 244 -21.52 -13.45 12.27
N LYS A 245 -21.64 -14.08 13.45
CA LYS A 245 -21.58 -13.36 14.74
C LYS A 245 -20.24 -12.68 14.94
N ARG A 246 -19.14 -13.40 14.72
CA ARG A 246 -17.78 -12.89 14.90
C ARG A 246 -17.43 -11.75 13.95
N SER A 247 -17.98 -11.80 12.74
CA SER A 247 -17.75 -10.78 11.70
C SER A 247 -18.79 -9.67 11.72
N ASN A 248 -19.73 -9.66 12.68
CA ASN A 248 -20.82 -8.70 12.80
C ASN A 248 -21.73 -8.64 11.54
N LEU A 249 -22.10 -9.81 11.03
CA LEU A 249 -22.90 -10.03 9.81
C LEU A 249 -24.19 -10.82 10.10
N THR A 250 -24.76 -10.71 11.29
CA THR A 250 -25.91 -11.53 11.75
C THR A 250 -27.19 -11.37 10.91
N GLY A 251 -27.28 -10.33 10.07
CA GLY A 251 -28.39 -10.14 9.12
C GLY A 251 -28.33 -11.05 7.88
N TYR A 252 -27.20 -11.70 7.61
CA TYR A 252 -27.05 -12.61 6.46
C TYR A 252 -27.47 -14.03 6.81
N LYS A 253 -28.01 -14.74 5.83
CA LYS A 253 -28.36 -16.16 5.93
C LYS A 253 -27.90 -16.91 4.68
N ILE A 254 -27.69 -18.21 4.82
CA ILE A 254 -27.36 -19.08 3.69
C ILE A 254 -28.56 -19.09 2.74
N SER A 255 -28.38 -18.62 1.51
CA SER A 255 -29.38 -18.65 0.46
C SER A 255 -29.17 -19.82 -0.51
N LYS A 256 -27.91 -20.20 -0.75
CA LYS A 256 -27.55 -21.31 -1.65
C LYS A 256 -26.28 -22.01 -1.17
N VAL A 257 -26.24 -23.33 -1.38
CA VAL A 257 -25.06 -24.16 -1.11
C VAL A 257 -24.66 -24.85 -2.41
N GLU A 258 -23.43 -24.63 -2.85
CA GLU A 258 -22.81 -25.21 -4.04
C GLU A 258 -21.47 -25.85 -3.64
N GLU A 259 -21.48 -27.14 -3.28
CA GLU A 259 -20.29 -27.85 -2.76
C GLU A 259 -19.63 -27.13 -1.57
N ASN A 260 -18.46 -26.51 -1.76
CA ASN A 260 -17.70 -25.75 -0.77
C ASN A 260 -17.99 -24.22 -0.80
N LYS A 261 -18.85 -23.77 -1.70
CA LYS A 261 -19.29 -22.38 -1.85
C LYS A 261 -20.66 -22.18 -1.23
N LEU A 262 -20.76 -21.25 -0.30
CA LEU A 262 -21.99 -20.81 0.34
C LEU A 262 -22.31 -19.41 -0.15
N VAL A 263 -23.49 -19.21 -0.72
CA VAL A 263 -23.99 -17.87 -1.02
C VAL A 263 -24.79 -17.40 0.17
N LEU A 264 -24.38 -16.28 0.76
CA LEU A 264 -25.07 -15.67 1.88
C LEU A 264 -25.74 -14.38 1.44
N SER A 265 -26.97 -14.14 1.89
CA SER A 265 -27.74 -12.94 1.56
C SER A 265 -28.53 -12.41 2.74
N ASN A 266 -28.71 -11.09 2.77
CA ASN A 266 -29.61 -10.38 3.70
C ASN A 266 -30.83 -9.77 2.97
N GLY A 267 -31.07 -10.14 1.70
CA GLY A 267 -32.14 -9.60 0.86
C GLY A 267 -31.74 -8.40 -0.01
N ASN A 268 -30.82 -7.55 0.45
CA ASN A 268 -30.32 -6.38 -0.31
C ASN A 268 -28.98 -6.65 -0.98
N SER A 269 -28.16 -7.50 -0.37
CA SER A 269 -26.81 -7.82 -0.83
C SER A 269 -26.53 -9.31 -0.62
N SER A 270 -25.52 -9.80 -1.33
CA SER A 270 -25.04 -11.17 -1.19
C SER A 270 -23.54 -11.25 -1.39
N PHE A 271 -22.91 -12.22 -0.73
CA PHE A 271 -21.49 -12.51 -0.89
C PHE A 271 -21.25 -14.03 -0.91
N ASN A 272 -20.08 -14.42 -1.40
CA ASN A 272 -19.68 -15.83 -1.45
C ASN A 272 -18.76 -16.14 -0.25
N LEU A 273 -19.03 -17.23 0.45
CA LEU A 273 -18.18 -17.79 1.49
C LEU A 273 -17.69 -19.17 1.05
N TYR A 274 -16.38 -19.32 0.91
CA TYR A 274 -15.72 -20.57 0.59
C TYR A 274 -15.11 -21.14 1.86
N LEU A 275 -15.64 -22.27 2.32
CA LEU A 275 -15.02 -23.05 3.39
C LEU A 275 -14.12 -24.08 2.74
N ILE A 276 -12.81 -23.94 2.92
CA ILE A 276 -11.83 -24.70 2.13
C ILE A 276 -10.94 -25.55 3.03
N GLY A 277 -10.43 -26.63 2.46
CA GLY A 277 -9.41 -27.49 3.06
C GLY A 277 -8.49 -27.98 1.95
N PHE A 278 -7.27 -28.36 2.32
CA PHE A 278 -6.25 -28.76 1.35
C PHE A 278 -6.12 -30.28 1.33
N ARG A 279 -6.33 -30.88 0.16
CA ARG A 279 -6.22 -32.33 -0.02
C ARG A 279 -4.76 -32.72 -0.22
N LEU A 280 -4.28 -33.79 0.46
CA LEU A 280 -2.94 -34.32 0.24
C LEU A 280 -2.68 -34.68 -1.25
N PRO A 281 -3.58 -35.42 -1.94
CA PRO A 281 -3.36 -35.80 -3.34
C PRO A 281 -3.19 -34.61 -4.30
N GLU A 282 -3.69 -33.43 -3.94
CA GLU A 282 -3.65 -32.22 -4.78
C GLU A 282 -2.48 -31.29 -4.43
N ASN A 283 -1.79 -31.54 -3.31
CA ASN A 283 -0.84 -30.60 -2.72
C ASN A 283 0.49 -31.22 -2.27
N TYR A 284 0.69 -32.55 -2.37
CA TYR A 284 1.94 -33.20 -1.94
C TYR A 284 3.21 -32.60 -2.58
N GLU A 285 3.12 -32.00 -3.76
CA GLU A 285 4.26 -31.32 -4.41
C GLU A 285 4.64 -30.00 -3.72
N LEU A 286 3.68 -29.29 -3.14
CA LEU A 286 3.87 -27.98 -2.50
C LEU A 286 4.15 -28.08 -1.00
N LEU A 287 3.60 -29.11 -0.34
CA LEU A 287 3.64 -29.24 1.11
C LEU A 287 5.06 -29.23 1.70
N PRO A 288 6.06 -29.92 1.13
CA PRO A 288 7.42 -29.86 1.65
C PRO A 288 8.13 -28.52 1.47
N ASP A 289 7.68 -27.72 0.49
CA ASP A 289 8.32 -26.44 0.22
C ASP A 289 7.96 -25.40 1.28
N VAL A 290 6.78 -25.53 1.91
CA VAL A 290 6.31 -24.63 2.99
C VAL A 290 6.48 -25.21 4.39
N SER A 291 6.47 -26.53 4.51
CA SER A 291 6.49 -27.17 5.81
C SER A 291 7.89 -27.10 6.43
N PRO A 292 8.04 -26.54 7.65
CA PRO A 292 9.32 -26.49 8.36
C PRO A 292 9.79 -27.88 8.81
N TYR A 293 8.93 -28.88 8.72
CA TYR A 293 9.21 -30.22 9.22
C TYR A 293 10.08 -31.04 8.27
N PHE A 294 10.22 -30.61 7.00
CA PHE A 294 11.02 -31.34 6.01
C PHE A 294 12.44 -30.76 5.91
N THR A 295 13.42 -31.67 5.90
CA THR A 295 14.73 -31.32 5.35
C THR A 295 14.63 -31.17 3.83
N PRO A 296 15.51 -30.41 3.16
CA PRO A 296 15.47 -30.28 1.70
C PRO A 296 15.46 -31.63 0.97
N GLN A 297 16.29 -32.58 1.43
CA GLN A 297 16.35 -33.93 0.86
C GLN A 297 15.11 -34.76 1.21
N GLY A 298 14.64 -34.69 2.46
CA GLY A 298 13.44 -35.42 2.90
C GLY A 298 12.17 -34.95 2.17
N GLY A 299 12.07 -33.65 1.88
CA GLY A 299 10.99 -33.07 1.11
C GLY A 299 10.95 -33.58 -0.34
N GLU A 300 12.09 -33.63 -1.01
CA GLU A 300 12.17 -34.19 -2.38
C GLU A 300 11.79 -35.68 -2.41
N PHE A 301 12.28 -36.48 -1.46
CA PHE A 301 11.84 -37.87 -1.34
C PHE A 301 10.34 -37.98 -1.07
N PHE A 302 9.79 -37.16 -0.19
CA PHE A 302 8.34 -37.15 0.06
C PHE A 302 7.54 -36.87 -1.22
N LYS A 303 7.97 -35.94 -2.07
CA LYS A 303 7.30 -35.65 -3.36
C LYS A 303 7.33 -36.88 -4.27
N ILE A 304 8.49 -37.52 -4.42
CA ILE A 304 8.68 -38.69 -5.29
C ILE A 304 7.84 -39.87 -4.78
N ILE A 305 7.93 -40.16 -3.49
CA ILE A 305 7.18 -41.26 -2.86
C ILE A 305 5.68 -41.00 -3.03
N SER A 306 5.20 -39.84 -2.61
CA SER A 306 3.78 -39.50 -2.63
C SER A 306 3.19 -39.59 -4.04
N LYS A 307 3.93 -39.19 -5.06
CA LYS A 307 3.49 -39.30 -6.46
C LYS A 307 3.14 -40.72 -6.89
N GLU A 308 3.82 -41.74 -6.33
CA GLU A 308 3.67 -43.14 -6.74
C GLU A 308 2.68 -43.91 -5.84
N CYS A 309 2.56 -43.54 -4.56
CA CYS A 309 1.72 -44.27 -3.58
C CYS A 309 0.41 -43.56 -3.20
N VAL A 310 0.30 -42.24 -3.36
CA VAL A 310 -0.90 -41.48 -2.93
C VAL A 310 -1.96 -41.54 -4.02
N GLY A 311 -3.03 -42.27 -3.74
CA GLY A 311 -4.24 -42.31 -4.55
C GLY A 311 -5.11 -41.05 -4.39
N LYS A 312 -6.08 -40.87 -5.31
CA LYS A 312 -6.97 -39.70 -5.34
C LYS A 312 -7.82 -39.51 -4.06
N ASN A 313 -8.13 -40.61 -3.38
CA ASN A 313 -9.01 -40.59 -2.20
C ASN A 313 -8.24 -40.69 -0.89
N ASP A 314 -6.93 -40.86 -0.95
CA ASP A 314 -6.09 -41.07 0.22
C ASP A 314 -6.03 -39.81 1.09
N VAL A 315 -5.69 -40.02 2.36
CA VAL A 315 -5.48 -38.96 3.33
C VAL A 315 -4.10 -39.03 3.93
N ILE A 316 -3.64 -37.91 4.47
CA ILE A 316 -2.33 -37.77 5.08
C ILE A 316 -2.09 -38.72 6.25
N ASP A 317 -3.15 -39.10 6.98
CA ASP A 317 -3.03 -40.03 8.12
C ASP A 317 -2.70 -41.46 7.69
N ASP A 318 -3.11 -41.85 6.48
CA ASP A 318 -2.84 -43.17 5.89
C ASP A 318 -1.54 -43.19 5.07
N TRP A 319 -0.83 -42.06 4.97
CA TRP A 319 0.33 -41.91 4.10
C TRP A 319 1.44 -42.91 4.42
N GLU A 320 1.73 -43.14 5.70
CA GLU A 320 2.78 -44.11 6.08
C GLU A 320 2.44 -45.51 5.55
N ASP A 321 1.20 -45.95 5.74
CA ASP A 321 0.78 -47.29 5.37
C ASP A 321 0.70 -47.45 3.84
N ASN A 322 0.18 -46.45 3.14
CA ASN A 322 0.10 -46.46 1.67
C ASN A 322 1.49 -46.45 1.02
N CYS A 323 2.45 -45.75 1.62
CA CYS A 323 3.76 -45.51 1.03
C CYS A 323 4.87 -46.41 1.58
N ARG A 324 4.57 -47.24 2.60
CA ARG A 324 5.53 -48.12 3.28
C ARG A 324 6.29 -49.02 2.33
N ASP A 325 5.57 -49.68 1.43
CA ASP A 325 6.17 -50.67 0.53
C ASP A 325 6.99 -50.00 -0.57
N TYR A 326 6.56 -48.83 -1.06
CA TYR A 326 7.34 -48.06 -2.02
C TYR A 326 8.69 -47.60 -1.42
N MET A 327 8.68 -47.11 -0.16
CA MET A 327 9.91 -46.74 0.54
C MET A 327 10.88 -47.91 0.71
N LYS A 328 10.36 -49.13 0.96
CA LYS A 328 11.19 -50.35 1.01
C LYS A 328 11.77 -50.70 -0.36
N HIS A 329 10.98 -50.64 -1.43
CA HIS A 329 11.46 -50.92 -2.79
C HIS A 329 12.57 -49.97 -3.25
N MET A 330 12.55 -48.71 -2.83
CA MET A 330 13.62 -47.74 -3.10
C MET A 330 14.92 -48.02 -2.34
N ASN A 331 14.98 -49.05 -1.48
CA ASN A 331 16.09 -49.32 -0.56
C ASN A 331 16.50 -48.09 0.27
N MET A 332 15.53 -47.26 0.66
CA MET A 332 15.81 -46.04 1.40
C MET A 332 16.30 -46.37 2.81
N HIS A 333 17.33 -45.65 3.29
CA HIS A 333 17.87 -45.86 4.64
C HIS A 333 16.78 -45.68 5.72
N GLN A 334 16.80 -46.53 6.75
CA GLN A 334 15.75 -46.54 7.79
C GLN A 334 15.64 -45.20 8.54
N GLU A 335 16.76 -44.50 8.74
CA GLU A 335 16.72 -43.17 9.38
C GLU A 335 16.02 -42.14 8.50
N THR A 336 16.26 -42.16 7.18
CA THR A 336 15.58 -41.27 6.22
C THR A 336 14.08 -41.56 6.19
N GLN A 337 13.67 -42.84 6.20
CA GLN A 337 12.27 -43.24 6.32
C GLN A 337 11.62 -42.67 7.58
N LYS A 338 12.24 -42.90 8.75
CA LYS A 338 11.72 -42.40 10.03
C LYS A 338 11.63 -40.87 10.06
N ASN A 339 12.61 -40.18 9.48
CA ASN A 339 12.59 -38.72 9.40
C ASN A 339 11.41 -38.23 8.56
N ILE A 340 11.20 -38.79 7.36
CA ILE A 340 10.07 -38.41 6.50
C ILE A 340 8.74 -38.72 7.18
N ILE A 341 8.57 -39.93 7.73
CA ILE A 341 7.35 -40.33 8.44
C ILE A 341 7.03 -39.35 9.58
N ARG A 342 8.04 -38.96 10.38
CA ARG A 342 7.87 -37.96 11.43
C ARG A 342 7.46 -36.59 10.88
N SER A 343 8.05 -36.15 9.76
CA SER A 343 7.66 -34.90 9.10
C SER A 343 6.22 -34.92 8.60
N VAL A 344 5.78 -36.05 8.02
CA VAL A 344 4.39 -36.25 7.56
C VAL A 344 3.42 -36.25 8.74
N TYR A 345 3.77 -36.92 9.84
CA TYR A 345 2.98 -36.89 11.06
C TYR A 345 2.82 -35.45 11.58
N LEU A 346 3.91 -34.68 11.71
CA LEU A 346 3.86 -33.27 12.13
C LEU A 346 3.02 -32.41 11.16
N LEU A 347 3.11 -32.68 9.86
CA LEU A 347 2.29 -32.00 8.87
C LEU A 347 0.80 -32.34 9.02
N SER A 348 0.44 -33.60 9.30
CA SER A 348 -0.96 -33.96 9.63
C SER A 348 -1.44 -33.19 10.87
N GLN A 349 -0.58 -33.09 11.89
CA GLN A 349 -0.89 -32.31 13.11
C GLN A 349 -1.04 -30.80 12.87
N SER A 350 -0.66 -30.26 11.70
CA SER A 350 -1.00 -28.86 11.34
C SER A 350 -2.51 -28.63 11.22
N GLY A 351 -3.30 -29.71 11.10
CA GLY A 351 -4.76 -29.67 11.10
C GLY A 351 -5.40 -29.01 9.88
N ILE A 352 -4.63 -28.62 8.86
CA ILE A 352 -5.16 -27.92 7.67
C ILE A 352 -5.24 -28.81 6.42
N ILE A 353 -4.68 -30.02 6.51
CA ILE A 353 -4.66 -31.02 5.44
C ILE A 353 -5.76 -32.05 5.69
N ASP A 354 -6.46 -32.44 4.63
CA ASP A 354 -7.54 -33.44 4.64
C ASP A 354 -8.56 -33.19 5.77
N VAL A 355 -9.07 -31.96 5.82
CA VAL A 355 -10.09 -31.56 6.80
C VAL A 355 -11.42 -32.20 6.44
N SER A 356 -11.95 -33.03 7.34
CA SER A 356 -13.19 -33.77 7.11
C SER A 356 -14.41 -32.86 7.11
N PHE A 357 -15.40 -33.23 6.31
CA PHE A 357 -16.69 -32.56 6.22
C PHE A 357 -17.79 -33.56 5.91
N GLY A 358 -18.63 -33.88 6.90
CA GLY A 358 -19.64 -34.93 6.77
C GLY A 358 -19.01 -36.27 6.38
N ASN A 359 -19.38 -36.80 5.21
CA ASN A 359 -18.80 -38.03 4.66
C ASN A 359 -17.66 -37.79 3.66
N GLY A 360 -17.17 -36.56 3.53
CA GLY A 360 -16.11 -36.17 2.61
C GLY A 360 -15.08 -35.27 3.26
N TYR A 361 -14.43 -34.45 2.44
CA TYR A 361 -13.40 -33.51 2.85
C TYR A 361 -13.66 -32.15 2.23
N TYR A 362 -13.32 -31.07 2.93
CA TYR A 362 -13.26 -29.75 2.31
C TYR A 362 -12.23 -29.75 1.18
N LYS A 363 -12.54 -29.01 0.12
CA LYS A 363 -11.70 -28.89 -1.08
C LYS A 363 -11.31 -27.43 -1.31
N GLU A 364 -10.27 -27.25 -2.11
CA GLU A 364 -9.87 -25.93 -2.60
C GLU A 364 -10.94 -25.32 -3.52
N PRO A 365 -11.05 -23.98 -3.60
CA PRO A 365 -11.99 -23.32 -4.49
C PRO A 365 -11.44 -23.31 -5.92
N ASN A 366 -12.29 -22.99 -6.91
CA ASN A 366 -11.81 -22.68 -8.24
C ASN A 366 -11.09 -21.31 -8.24
N TYR A 367 -9.77 -21.33 -8.17
CA TYR A 367 -8.96 -20.10 -8.14
C TYR A 367 -9.17 -19.21 -9.37
N GLU A 368 -9.51 -19.75 -10.55
CA GLU A 368 -9.81 -18.92 -11.72
C GLU A 368 -11.11 -18.12 -11.57
N GLU A 369 -12.09 -18.62 -10.80
CA GLU A 369 -13.30 -17.88 -10.45
C GLU A 369 -12.97 -16.80 -9.41
N ILE A 370 -12.24 -17.16 -8.35
CA ILE A 370 -11.81 -16.23 -7.29
C ILE A 370 -11.07 -15.03 -7.88
N MET A 371 -10.13 -15.30 -8.80
CA MET A 371 -9.30 -14.29 -9.44
C MET A 371 -10.05 -13.28 -10.32
N LYS A 372 -11.34 -13.50 -10.60
CA LYS A 372 -12.19 -12.54 -11.34
C LYS A 372 -12.89 -11.53 -10.43
N SER A 373 -12.80 -11.70 -9.12
CA SER A 373 -13.51 -10.90 -8.12
C SER A 373 -12.56 -10.31 -7.08
N LYS A 374 -13.10 -9.54 -6.14
CA LYS A 374 -12.37 -9.12 -4.93
C LYS A 374 -12.55 -10.20 -3.88
N ALA A 375 -11.45 -10.75 -3.38
CA ALA A 375 -11.46 -11.84 -2.42
C ALA A 375 -10.69 -11.48 -1.14
N VAL A 376 -11.09 -12.08 -0.02
CA VAL A 376 -10.38 -11.99 1.26
C VAL A 376 -10.16 -13.40 1.79
N VAL A 377 -8.92 -13.71 2.17
CA VAL A 377 -8.57 -14.94 2.88
C VAL A 377 -8.58 -14.62 4.38
N ASP A 378 -9.58 -15.13 5.10
CA ASP A 378 -9.70 -14.97 6.56
C ASP A 378 -8.81 -16.00 7.25
N LEU A 379 -7.59 -15.59 7.59
CA LEU A 379 -6.58 -16.46 8.19
C LEU A 379 -6.78 -16.66 9.70
N ARG A 380 -7.70 -15.92 10.34
CA ARG A 380 -7.92 -16.01 11.80
C ARG A 380 -8.21 -17.43 12.27
N TRP A 381 -8.98 -18.17 11.49
CA TRP A 381 -9.39 -19.55 11.79
C TRP A 381 -8.21 -20.52 11.75
N ALA A 382 -7.31 -20.37 10.79
CA ALA A 382 -6.09 -21.16 10.72
C ALA A 382 -5.10 -20.76 11.84
N LEU A 383 -4.99 -19.45 12.12
CA LEU A 383 -4.11 -18.90 13.16
C LEU A 383 -4.49 -19.32 14.58
N GLU A 384 -5.79 -19.53 14.85
CA GLU A 384 -6.27 -20.00 16.16
C GLU A 384 -5.69 -21.34 16.57
N ARG A 385 -5.41 -22.21 15.59
CA ARG A 385 -4.69 -23.45 15.83
C ARG A 385 -3.21 -23.15 16.02
N GLU A 386 -2.54 -22.75 14.94
CA GLU A 386 -1.10 -22.47 14.93
C GLU A 386 -0.73 -21.48 13.81
N VAL A 387 0.35 -20.73 14.00
CA VAL A 387 0.93 -19.85 12.97
C VAL A 387 1.26 -20.63 11.68
N ASN A 388 1.75 -21.86 11.82
CA ASN A 388 2.13 -22.70 10.69
C ASN A 388 0.93 -23.04 9.79
N SER A 389 -0.26 -23.24 10.37
CA SER A 389 -1.47 -23.54 9.60
C SER A 389 -1.82 -22.39 8.66
N ALA A 390 -1.76 -21.15 9.15
CA ALA A 390 -1.99 -19.95 8.34
C ALA A 390 -0.91 -19.73 7.27
N THR A 391 0.35 -20.01 7.60
CA THR A 391 1.48 -19.97 6.65
C THR A 391 1.29 -20.98 5.52
N ILE A 392 0.93 -22.24 5.84
CA ILE A 392 0.67 -23.29 4.85
C ILE A 392 -0.52 -22.91 3.95
N ALA A 393 -1.64 -22.45 4.53
CA ALA A 393 -2.79 -21.99 3.74
C ALA A 393 -2.41 -20.87 2.77
N SER A 394 -1.76 -19.82 3.30
CA SER A 394 -1.34 -18.66 2.50
C SER A 394 -0.41 -19.11 1.37
N PHE A 395 0.60 -19.93 1.67
CA PHE A 395 1.55 -20.42 0.69
C PHE A 395 0.87 -21.21 -0.43
N ILE A 396 -0.05 -22.14 -0.11
CA ILE A 396 -0.74 -22.94 -1.12
C ILE A 396 -1.60 -22.03 -2.01
N ILE A 397 -2.43 -21.17 -1.42
CA ILE A 397 -3.31 -20.24 -2.17
C ILE A 397 -2.49 -19.34 -3.09
N ILE A 398 -1.44 -18.70 -2.56
CA ILE A 398 -0.55 -17.81 -3.32
C ILE A 398 0.15 -18.58 -4.44
N SER A 399 0.66 -19.78 -4.15
CA SER A 399 1.36 -20.61 -5.14
C SER A 399 0.44 -21.03 -6.29
N LYS A 400 -0.81 -21.42 -6.01
CA LYS A 400 -1.79 -21.82 -7.03
C LYS A 400 -2.19 -20.64 -7.90
N ILE A 401 -2.50 -19.49 -7.29
CA ILE A 401 -2.81 -18.26 -8.04
C ILE A 401 -1.62 -17.83 -8.91
N PHE A 402 -0.41 -17.81 -8.34
CA PHE A 402 0.79 -17.45 -9.08
C PHE A 402 1.06 -18.41 -10.24
N LYS A 403 0.88 -19.73 -10.04
CA LYS A 403 1.04 -20.74 -11.10
C LYS A 403 0.09 -20.49 -12.26
N ILE A 404 -1.19 -20.20 -11.99
CA ILE A 404 -2.19 -19.88 -13.03
C ILE A 404 -1.74 -18.68 -13.86
N ILE A 405 -1.29 -17.61 -13.20
CA ILE A 405 -0.83 -16.40 -13.89
C ILE A 405 0.45 -16.66 -14.70
N ASP A 406 1.44 -17.35 -14.11
CA ASP A 406 2.70 -17.68 -14.75
C ASP A 406 2.49 -18.60 -15.98
N ASP A 407 1.59 -19.58 -15.88
CA ASP A 407 1.24 -20.47 -16.98
C ASP A 407 0.51 -19.73 -18.11
N ARG A 408 -0.42 -18.83 -17.78
CA ARG A 408 -1.09 -17.99 -18.78
C ARG A 408 -0.08 -17.10 -19.52
N TYR A 409 0.83 -16.48 -18.79
CA TYR A 409 1.89 -15.66 -19.39
C TYR A 409 2.79 -16.49 -20.31
N LYS A 410 3.24 -17.68 -19.88
CA LYS A 410 4.10 -18.55 -20.70
C LYS A 410 3.42 -19.07 -21.96
N LYS A 411 2.11 -19.34 -21.90
CA LYS A 411 1.35 -19.90 -23.03
C LYS A 411 0.88 -18.83 -24.01
N GLU A 412 0.41 -17.69 -23.50
CA GLU A 412 -0.28 -16.67 -24.30
C GLU A 412 0.54 -15.39 -24.49
N GLY A 413 1.62 -15.20 -23.72
CA GLY A 413 2.39 -13.95 -23.69
C GLY A 413 1.62 -12.78 -23.07
N LYS A 414 0.49 -13.04 -22.40
CA LYS A 414 -0.40 -12.02 -21.87
C LYS A 414 -0.23 -11.83 -20.37
N GLU A 415 -0.12 -10.58 -19.96
CA GLU A 415 -0.19 -10.18 -18.56
C GLU A 415 -1.57 -10.48 -17.98
N THR A 416 -1.62 -10.80 -16.68
CA THR A 416 -2.87 -10.87 -15.91
C THR A 416 -2.84 -9.79 -14.85
N GLU A 417 -3.63 -8.74 -15.03
CA GLU A 417 -3.78 -7.68 -14.02
C GLU A 417 -4.38 -8.27 -12.74
N TYR A 418 -3.56 -8.38 -11.71
CA TYR A 418 -3.99 -8.96 -10.42
C TYR A 418 -3.21 -8.33 -9.27
N LEU A 419 -3.90 -8.05 -8.16
CA LEU A 419 -3.30 -7.42 -6.98
C LEU A 419 -3.37 -8.34 -5.76
N MET A 420 -2.24 -8.54 -5.09
CA MET A 420 -2.19 -9.25 -3.80
C MET A 420 -1.90 -8.25 -2.69
N ILE A 421 -2.77 -8.17 -1.68
CA ILE A 421 -2.63 -7.28 -0.54
C ILE A 421 -2.30 -8.11 0.70
N PHE A 422 -1.21 -7.77 1.37
CA PHE A 422 -0.78 -8.36 2.63
C PHE A 422 -0.79 -7.27 3.70
N ASP A 423 -1.82 -7.26 4.53
CA ASP A 423 -1.84 -6.42 5.73
C ASP A 423 -1.02 -7.08 6.83
N GLU A 424 -0.45 -6.28 7.73
CA GLU A 424 0.54 -6.73 8.71
C GLU A 424 1.63 -7.63 8.11
N ALA A 425 2.19 -7.22 6.97
CA ALA A 425 3.15 -7.95 6.15
C ALA A 425 4.30 -8.59 6.95
N HIS A 426 4.78 -7.97 8.03
CA HIS A 426 5.80 -8.53 8.93
C HIS A 426 5.44 -9.89 9.57
N GLU A 427 4.18 -10.28 9.61
CA GLU A 427 3.76 -11.62 10.06
C GLU A 427 4.10 -12.71 9.05
N TYR A 428 4.31 -12.34 7.78
CA TYR A 428 4.66 -13.26 6.68
C TYR A 428 6.18 -13.46 6.53
N PHE A 429 7.00 -12.69 7.25
CA PHE A 429 8.46 -12.75 7.19
C PHE A 429 9.06 -13.21 8.53
N PRO A 430 10.23 -13.87 8.52
CA PRO A 430 10.91 -14.28 9.75
C PRO A 430 11.38 -13.06 10.57
N GLN A 431 10.96 -12.97 11.84
CA GLN A 431 11.39 -11.90 12.76
C GLN A 431 12.68 -12.24 13.54
N GLY A 432 13.27 -13.41 13.28
CA GLY A 432 14.54 -13.85 13.87
C GLY A 432 14.91 -15.28 13.50
N ARG A 433 16.10 -15.73 13.93
CA ARG A 433 16.65 -17.08 13.62
C ARG A 433 15.81 -18.27 14.11
N ARG A 434 14.73 -18.03 14.87
CA ARG A 434 13.83 -19.07 15.39
C ARG A 434 12.52 -19.19 14.59
N GLU A 435 12.31 -18.36 13.57
CA GLU A 435 11.11 -18.36 12.71
C GLU A 435 11.39 -18.93 11.30
N GLU A 436 12.16 -20.02 11.22
CA GLU A 436 12.47 -20.72 9.94
C GLU A 436 11.19 -21.09 9.16
N ASN A 437 10.06 -21.29 9.87
CA ASN A 437 8.77 -21.65 9.28
C ASN A 437 8.22 -20.61 8.29
N LYS A 438 8.66 -19.35 8.33
CA LYS A 438 8.20 -18.27 7.44
C LYS A 438 9.09 -18.07 6.21
N GLU A 439 10.28 -18.67 6.16
CA GLU A 439 11.22 -18.53 5.03
C GLU A 439 10.62 -18.95 3.68
N PRO A 440 9.83 -20.03 3.58
CA PRO A 440 9.19 -20.40 2.31
C PRO A 440 8.26 -19.32 1.75
N LEU A 441 7.49 -18.68 2.63
CA LEU A 441 6.52 -17.68 2.26
C LEU A 441 7.22 -16.40 1.81
N GLU A 442 8.27 -15.99 2.53
CA GLU A 442 9.17 -14.92 2.10
C GLU A 442 9.75 -15.22 0.71
N ARG A 443 10.28 -16.43 0.48
CA ARG A 443 10.84 -16.83 -0.84
C ARG A 443 9.80 -16.75 -1.95
N LEU A 444 8.56 -17.16 -1.68
CA LEU A 444 7.45 -17.09 -2.63
C LEU A 444 7.08 -15.63 -2.94
N ILE A 445 6.92 -14.78 -1.92
CA ILE A 445 6.63 -13.35 -2.10
C ILE A 445 7.77 -12.68 -2.89
N ASN A 446 9.03 -12.97 -2.55
CA ASN A 446 10.20 -12.48 -3.28
C ASN A 446 10.19 -12.91 -4.75
N LYS A 447 9.82 -14.16 -5.04
CA LYS A 447 9.67 -14.66 -6.42
C LYS A 447 8.56 -13.91 -7.15
N ILE A 448 7.41 -13.70 -6.52
CA ILE A 448 6.29 -12.94 -7.09
C ILE A 448 6.71 -11.52 -7.38
N MET A 449 7.42 -10.85 -6.48
CA MET A 449 7.84 -9.47 -6.69
C MET A 449 8.90 -9.34 -7.79
N ARG A 450 9.80 -10.33 -7.93
CA ARG A 450 10.77 -10.34 -9.04
C ARG A 450 10.12 -10.59 -10.40
N LEU A 451 9.09 -11.44 -10.44
CA LEU A 451 8.46 -11.90 -11.68
C LEU A 451 7.17 -11.14 -12.03
N GLY A 452 6.60 -10.43 -11.07
CA GLY A 452 5.24 -9.88 -11.06
C GLY A 452 5.05 -8.79 -12.08
N ARG A 453 6.01 -7.85 -12.21
CA ARG A 453 6.00 -6.77 -13.20
C ARG A 453 5.65 -7.27 -14.61
N VAL A 454 6.40 -8.27 -15.09
CA VAL A 454 6.25 -8.85 -16.44
C VAL A 454 4.98 -9.70 -16.57
N ARG A 455 4.42 -10.17 -15.45
CA ARG A 455 3.22 -11.02 -15.39
C ARG A 455 1.93 -10.24 -15.13
N GLY A 456 2.02 -8.93 -14.87
CA GLY A 456 0.88 -8.07 -14.49
C GLY A 456 0.47 -8.16 -13.01
N ILE A 457 1.28 -8.82 -12.16
CA ILE A 457 0.96 -9.02 -10.74
C ILE A 457 1.57 -7.89 -9.90
N GLY A 458 0.71 -7.13 -9.22
CA GLY A 458 1.10 -6.18 -8.20
C GLY A 458 1.01 -6.78 -6.79
N THR A 459 1.85 -6.29 -5.88
CA THR A 459 1.70 -6.60 -4.43
C THR A 459 1.64 -5.31 -3.64
N ILE A 460 0.79 -5.27 -2.61
CA ILE A 460 0.78 -4.21 -1.61
C ILE A 460 1.12 -4.85 -0.27
N LEU A 461 2.21 -4.40 0.34
CA LEU A 461 2.66 -4.86 1.65
C LEU A 461 2.43 -3.71 2.63
N ALA A 462 1.60 -3.91 3.65
CA ALA A 462 1.43 -2.93 4.72
C ALA A 462 2.01 -3.45 6.03
N THR A 463 2.83 -2.65 6.72
CA THR A 463 3.44 -3.08 7.99
C THR A 463 3.70 -1.90 8.92
N HIS A 464 3.74 -2.17 10.21
CA HIS A 464 4.27 -1.24 11.21
C HIS A 464 5.75 -1.47 11.52
N ARG A 465 6.33 -2.60 11.09
CA ARG A 465 7.73 -2.99 11.29
C ARG A 465 8.44 -3.26 9.95
N PRO A 466 8.84 -2.22 9.21
CA PRO A 466 9.60 -2.41 7.97
C PRO A 466 11.02 -2.95 8.22
N THR A 467 11.50 -2.93 9.46
CA THR A 467 12.78 -3.53 9.88
C THR A 467 12.78 -5.05 9.78
N ASP A 468 11.60 -5.67 9.89
CA ASP A 468 11.42 -7.12 9.82
C ASP A 468 11.27 -7.59 8.36
N LEU A 469 11.29 -6.65 7.40
CA LEU A 469 11.27 -6.94 5.97
C LEU A 469 12.70 -7.03 5.41
N ASN A 470 12.89 -7.98 4.50
CA ASN A 470 14.12 -8.15 3.74
C ASN A 470 14.40 -6.93 2.83
N ASP A 471 15.68 -6.57 2.66
CA ASP A 471 16.15 -5.50 1.77
C ASP A 471 15.62 -5.63 0.33
N LEU A 472 15.41 -6.85 -0.15
CA LEU A 472 14.84 -7.09 -1.47
C LEU A 472 13.44 -6.50 -1.61
N ILE A 473 12.60 -6.65 -0.58
CA ILE A 473 11.23 -6.10 -0.56
C ILE A 473 11.29 -4.58 -0.64
N LEU A 474 12.17 -3.97 0.15
CA LEU A 474 12.36 -2.51 0.18
C LEU A 474 12.89 -1.97 -1.16
N THR A 475 13.70 -2.76 -1.85
CA THR A 475 14.27 -2.41 -3.16
C THR A 475 13.25 -2.58 -4.29
N LEU A 476 12.45 -3.66 -4.25
CA LEU A 476 11.47 -3.98 -5.30
C LEU A 476 10.18 -3.16 -5.18
N THR A 477 9.89 -2.56 -4.02
CA THR A 477 8.75 -1.65 -3.83
C THR A 477 9.11 -0.25 -4.29
N ASN A 478 8.81 0.04 -5.56
CA ASN A 478 9.14 1.34 -6.16
C ASN A 478 8.19 2.45 -5.72
N THR A 479 7.04 2.10 -5.16
CA THR A 479 6.13 3.05 -4.53
C THR A 479 6.12 2.80 -3.02
N LYS A 480 6.38 3.85 -2.25
CA LYS A 480 6.40 3.82 -0.78
C LYS A 480 5.43 4.87 -0.24
N ILE A 481 4.58 4.45 0.67
CA ILE A 481 3.63 5.32 1.37
C ILE A 481 3.97 5.26 2.86
N ALA A 482 4.44 6.38 3.40
CA ALA A 482 4.67 6.54 4.84
C ALA A 482 3.52 7.29 5.48
N MET A 483 2.93 6.70 6.49
CA MET A 483 2.01 7.36 7.42
C MET A 483 2.76 7.59 8.74
N ARG A 484 2.05 8.02 9.79
CA ARG A 484 2.63 8.14 11.14
C ARG A 484 3.38 6.86 11.52
N ALA A 485 4.69 6.96 11.77
CA ALA A 485 5.57 5.84 12.09
C ALA A 485 6.79 6.31 12.88
N ASP A 486 7.44 5.38 13.57
CA ASP A 486 8.67 5.65 14.33
C ASP A 486 9.83 6.02 13.41
N GLU A 487 10.81 6.76 13.93
CA GLU A 487 11.92 7.30 13.14
C GLU A 487 12.75 6.19 12.47
N ASP A 488 13.02 5.09 13.18
CA ASP A 488 13.74 3.94 12.62
C ASP A 488 13.00 3.27 11.46
N ALA A 489 11.67 3.18 11.57
CA ALA A 489 10.83 2.63 10.50
C ALA A 489 10.86 3.53 9.25
N LEU A 490 10.82 4.85 9.44
CA LEU A 490 10.92 5.81 8.33
C LEU A 490 12.31 5.84 7.71
N LYS A 491 13.36 5.75 8.53
CA LYS A 491 14.76 5.66 8.06
C LYS A 491 14.97 4.42 7.20
N ARG A 492 14.40 3.27 7.58
CA ARG A 492 14.46 2.01 6.82
C ARG A 492 13.92 2.14 5.39
N ILE A 493 13.00 3.07 5.15
CA ILE A 493 12.38 3.32 3.86
C ILE A 493 12.85 4.63 3.18
N GLY A 494 13.83 5.34 3.76
CA GLY A 494 14.39 6.59 3.22
C GLY A 494 13.48 7.82 3.37
N MET A 495 12.68 7.86 4.44
CA MET A 495 11.69 8.92 4.71
C MET A 495 11.87 9.58 6.09
N GLU A 496 13.05 9.46 6.71
CA GLU A 496 13.34 9.99 8.05
C GLU A 496 13.10 11.49 8.19
N LYS A 497 13.35 12.26 7.12
CA LYS A 497 13.09 13.71 7.09
C LYS A 497 11.63 14.10 7.36
N TYR A 498 10.68 13.16 7.16
CA TYR A 498 9.26 13.39 7.39
C TYR A 498 8.78 12.96 8.79
N SER A 499 9.65 12.39 9.63
CA SER A 499 9.29 11.87 10.96
C SER A 499 8.53 12.88 11.83
N LYS A 500 9.07 14.10 11.98
CA LYS A 500 8.42 15.17 12.78
C LYS A 500 7.03 15.54 12.26
N MET A 501 6.88 15.65 10.94
CA MET A 501 5.61 16.00 10.30
C MET A 501 4.59 14.88 10.47
N LEU A 502 4.97 13.64 10.15
CA LEU A 502 4.09 12.47 10.22
C LEU A 502 3.64 12.18 11.66
N ASN A 503 4.50 12.38 12.66
CA ASN A 503 4.16 12.17 14.06
C ASN A 503 3.18 13.21 14.63
N ALA A 504 3.24 14.45 14.14
CA ALA A 504 2.31 15.51 14.52
C ALA A 504 0.98 15.45 13.73
N SER A 505 0.91 14.66 12.66
CA SER A 505 -0.22 14.64 11.74
C SER A 505 -1.37 13.74 12.20
N PRO A 506 -2.63 14.07 11.84
CA PRO A 506 -3.77 13.23 12.15
C PRO A 506 -3.75 11.91 11.35
N PRO A 507 -4.50 10.88 11.79
CA PRO A 507 -4.68 9.64 11.03
C PRO A 507 -5.15 9.90 9.59
N GLY A 508 -4.64 9.08 8.67
CA GLY A 508 -4.90 9.21 7.24
C GLY A 508 -3.94 10.13 6.50
N PHE A 509 -3.20 11.00 7.20
CA PHE A 509 -2.12 11.78 6.57
C PHE A 509 -0.95 10.87 6.21
N GLY A 510 -0.43 11.02 5.00
CA GLY A 510 0.70 10.26 4.50
C GLY A 510 1.56 11.03 3.50
N ILE A 511 2.78 10.55 3.35
CA ILE A 511 3.71 10.95 2.29
C ILE A 511 3.83 9.77 1.32
N ILE A 512 3.61 10.02 0.04
CA ILE A 512 3.88 9.06 -1.03
C ILE A 512 5.13 9.46 -1.79
N SER A 513 6.01 8.48 -2.04
CA SER A 513 7.09 8.56 -3.01
C SER A 513 6.89 7.46 -4.04
N SER A 514 6.79 7.85 -5.30
CA SER A 514 6.59 6.95 -6.42
C SER A 514 7.27 7.53 -7.65
N TYR A 515 7.91 6.69 -8.45
CA TYR A 515 8.46 7.08 -9.76
C TYR A 515 7.39 7.50 -10.78
N THR A 516 6.11 7.17 -10.49
CA THR A 516 4.98 7.57 -11.34
C THR A 516 4.46 8.97 -11.01
N ILE A 517 4.95 9.58 -9.93
CA ILE A 517 4.70 10.96 -9.53
C ILE A 517 5.96 11.76 -9.87
N LYS A 518 5.82 12.92 -10.51
CA LYS A 518 6.96 13.70 -11.04
C LYS A 518 7.68 14.54 -10.00
N VAL A 519 7.18 14.56 -8.77
CA VAL A 519 7.83 15.16 -7.60
C VAL A 519 8.38 14.08 -6.67
N ASN A 520 9.47 14.40 -5.96
CA ASN A 520 10.15 13.45 -5.07
C ASN A 520 9.21 12.82 -4.02
N ASN A 521 8.34 13.64 -3.41
CA ASN A 521 7.42 13.23 -2.35
C ASN A 521 6.18 14.12 -2.38
N LEU A 522 5.01 13.50 -2.24
CA LEU A 522 3.71 14.18 -2.21
C LEU A 522 3.02 13.91 -0.87
N ALA A 523 2.56 14.97 -0.21
CA ALA A 523 1.73 14.84 0.98
C ALA A 523 0.26 14.68 0.57
N PHE A 524 -0.43 13.73 1.20
CA PHE A 524 -1.83 13.47 0.92
C PHE A 524 -2.56 13.04 2.20
N ARG A 525 -3.88 13.12 2.15
CA ARG A 525 -4.75 12.53 3.17
C ARG A 525 -5.63 11.49 2.53
N SER A 526 -5.57 10.28 3.08
CA SER A 526 -6.36 9.17 2.58
C SER A 526 -7.85 9.42 2.78
N GLU A 527 -8.65 8.95 1.82
CA GLU A 527 -10.09 8.93 1.98
C GLU A 527 -10.47 8.08 3.19
N LYS A 528 -11.60 8.37 3.83
CA LYS A 528 -12.16 7.46 4.82
C LYS A 528 -12.93 6.37 4.09
N TYR A 529 -12.66 5.12 4.44
CA TYR A 529 -13.51 4.02 4.02
C TYR A 529 -14.84 4.14 4.75
N GLU A 530 -15.90 4.46 4.00
CA GLU A 530 -17.27 4.43 4.48
C GLU A 530 -17.93 3.16 3.94
N SER A 531 -18.36 2.28 4.86
CA SER A 531 -19.25 1.16 4.56
C SER A 531 -20.61 1.71 4.15
N GLY A 532 -21.30 1.06 3.21
CA GLY A 532 -22.57 1.54 2.61
C GLY A 532 -23.76 1.68 3.58
N GLU A 533 -23.57 1.48 4.88
CA GLU A 533 -24.52 1.89 5.91
C GLU A 533 -24.08 3.26 6.45
N GLU A 534 -24.73 4.32 6.00
CA GLU A 534 -24.75 5.58 6.74
C GLU A 534 -25.29 5.28 8.14
N ILE A 535 -24.40 5.26 9.14
CA ILE A 535 -24.83 5.62 10.49
C ILE A 535 -25.18 7.10 10.39
N PHE A 536 -26.48 7.37 10.20
CA PHE A 536 -27.07 8.67 10.41
C PHE A 536 -26.50 9.22 11.72
N ASN A 537 -25.64 10.23 11.63
CA ASN A 537 -25.08 10.88 12.82
C ASN A 537 -25.94 12.11 13.08
N PRO A 538 -26.93 12.04 14.00
CA PRO A 538 -27.84 13.16 14.26
C PRO A 538 -27.13 14.40 14.82
N PHE A 539 -25.84 14.32 15.14
CA PHE A 539 -25.06 15.45 15.68
C PHE A 539 -24.36 16.33 14.61
N LYS A 540 -24.58 16.09 13.31
CA LYS A 540 -23.99 16.92 12.25
C LYS A 540 -24.75 18.24 11.96
N GLU A 541 -25.96 18.42 12.49
CA GLU A 541 -26.75 19.65 12.27
C GLU A 541 -26.63 20.72 13.37
N GLU A 542 -26.07 20.43 14.56
CA GLU A 542 -26.06 21.39 15.68
C GLU A 542 -24.84 22.34 15.76
N PHE A 543 -23.95 22.38 14.75
CA PHE A 543 -22.83 23.33 14.71
C PHE A 543 -22.76 24.16 13.42
N MET A 544 -23.93 24.52 12.88
CA MET A 544 -24.06 25.63 11.94
C MET A 544 -25.20 26.56 12.36
N GLU A 545 -24.99 27.29 13.45
CA GLU A 545 -25.58 28.62 13.68
C GLU A 545 -24.50 29.57 14.20
#